data_AF-A0A1F8T0Y0-F1
#
_entry.id   AF-A0A1F8T0Y0-F1
#
_cell.length_a   1.000
_cell.length_b   1.000
_cell.length_c   1.000
_cell.angle_alpha   90.00
_cell.angle_beta   90.00
_cell.angle_gamma   90.00
#
_symmetry.space_group_name_H-M   'P 1'
#
loop_
_entity.id
_entity.type
_entity.pdbx_description
1 polymer ?
#
loop_
_entity_poly.entity_id
_entity_poly.type
_entity_poly.pdbx_seq_one_letter_code
_entity_poly.pdbx_strand_id
1 'polypeptide(L)' 'MHEAISHEDNPEHESGQIIEVVQPGYTLGERVIRPARVRVAR' A
#
# COMPACT_ATOMS: atom_id res chain seq x y z
N MET A 1 -1.51 -1.85 7.73
CA MET A 1 -0.39 -0.93 7.99
C MET A 1 0.34 -0.75 6.67
N HIS A 2 0.01 0.30 5.93
CA HIS A 2 0.43 0.51 4.54
C HIS A 2 0.84 1.96 4.35
N GLU A 3 1.93 2.18 3.63
CA GLU A 3 2.39 3.52 3.26
C GLU A 3 2.14 3.72 1.76
N ALA A 4 1.26 4.66 1.44
CA ALA A 4 0.95 5.04 0.07
C ALA A 4 2.08 5.91 -0.49
N ILE A 5 2.76 5.43 -1.52
CA ILE A 5 3.88 6.16 -2.16
C ILE A 5 3.39 7.00 -3.34
N SER A 6 2.32 6.55 -4.00
CA SER A 6 1.77 7.18 -5.20
C SER A 6 0.26 6.95 -5.27
N HIS A 7 -0.45 7.96 -5.77
CA HIS A 7 -1.87 7.88 -6.10
C HIS A 7 -1.99 7.93 -7.62
N GLU A 8 -2.53 6.87 -8.23
CA GLU A 8 -2.67 6.76 -9.68
C GLU A 8 -4.15 6.59 -10.03
N ASP A 9 -4.62 7.28 -11.06
CA ASP A 9 -5.96 7.07 -11.60
C ASP A 9 -5.98 5.70 -12.29
N ASN A 10 -6.74 4.77 -11.73
CA ASN A 10 -6.85 3.42 -12.28
C ASN A 10 -8.33 3.12 -12.59
N PRO A 11 -8.69 2.88 -13.87
CA PRO A 11 -10.08 2.62 -14.25
C PRO A 11 -10.63 1.29 -13.71
N GLU A 12 -9.77 0.39 -13.22
CA GLU A 12 -10.15 -0.92 -12.67
C GLU A 12 -10.28 -0.92 -11.13
N HIS A 13 -9.89 0.15 -10.45
CA HIS A 13 -9.86 0.22 -8.99
C HIS A 13 -10.52 1.49 -8.44
N GLU A 14 -11.30 1.34 -7.37
CA GLU A 14 -11.94 2.47 -6.70
C GLU A 14 -10.95 3.31 -5.88
N SER A 15 -11.24 4.61 -5.76
CA SER A 15 -10.46 5.55 -4.94
C SER A 15 -10.19 5.00 -3.54
N GLY A 16 -8.92 4.97 -3.13
CA GLY A 16 -8.47 4.45 -1.84
C GLY A 16 -8.14 2.96 -1.83
N GLN A 17 -8.36 2.23 -2.93
CA GLN A 17 -7.97 0.82 -3.02
C GLN A 17 -6.48 0.65 -3.33
N ILE A 18 -5.85 -0.37 -2.74
CA ILE A 18 -4.47 -0.72 -3.06
C ILE A 18 -4.43 -1.38 -4.45
N ILE A 19 -3.73 -0.73 -5.40
CA ILE A 19 -3.52 -1.25 -6.76
C ILE A 19 -2.41 -2.30 -6.73
N GLU A 20 -1.27 -1.96 -6.12
CA GLU A 20 -0.09 -2.81 -6.14
C GLU A 20 0.77 -2.62 -4.88
N VAL A 21 1.39 -3.71 -4.43
CA VAL A 21 2.41 -3.67 -3.38
C VAL A 21 3.80 -3.60 -4.01
N VAL A 22 4.40 -2.41 -3.98
CA VAL A 22 5.76 -2.16 -4.52
C VAL A 22 6.81 -2.84 -3.64
N GLN A 23 6.59 -2.85 -2.33
CA GLN A 23 7.50 -3.49 -1.39
C GLN A 23 6.72 -4.11 -0.21
N PRO A 24 6.93 -5.41 0.08
CA PRO A 24 6.28 -6.05 1.21
C PRO A 24 6.75 -5.45 2.54
N GLY A 25 5.81 -5.29 3.46
CA GLY A 25 6.06 -4.90 4.83
C GLY A 25 6.41 -6.11 5.70
N TYR A 26 7.01 -5.86 6.85
CA TYR A 26 7.34 -6.88 7.83
C TYR A 26 6.89 -6.47 9.22
N THR A 27 6.26 -7.41 9.92
CA THR A 27 5.80 -7.27 11.30
C THR A 27 6.38 -8.38 12.16
N LEU A 28 6.88 -8.03 13.35
CA LEU A 28 7.40 -8.97 14.34
C LEU A 28 6.49 -8.92 15.57
N GLY A 29 5.60 -9.91 15.69
CA GLY A 29 4.52 -9.88 16.68
C GLY A 29 3.62 -8.66 16.45
N GLU A 30 3.42 -7.85 17.49
CA GLU A 30 2.64 -6.60 17.42
C GLU A 30 3.45 -5.40 16.92
N ARG A 31 4.78 -5.54 16.77
CA ARG A 31 5.66 -4.45 16.36
C ARG A 31 5.85 -4.46 14.86
N VAL A 32 5.57 -3.34 14.22
CA VAL A 32 5.88 -3.18 12.80
C VAL A 32 7.32 -2.78 12.62
N ILE A 33 8.06 -3.59 11.87
CA ILE A 33 9.47 -3.37 11.55
C ILE A 33 9.58 -2.47 10.31
N ARG A 34 8.70 -2.69 9.33
CA ARG A 34 8.58 -1.85 8.14
C ARG A 34 7.15 -1.94 7.58
N PRO A 35 6.46 -0.82 7.34
CA PRO A 35 5.17 -0.85 6.64
C PRO A 35 5.35 -1.33 5.20
N ALA A 36 4.30 -1.95 4.65
CA ALA A 36 4.28 -2.27 3.24
C ALA A 36 4.12 -0.98 2.42
N ARG A 37 4.90 -0.84 1.36
CA ARG A 37 4.81 0.33 0.49
C ARG A 37 3.93 -0.02 -0.70
N VAL A 38 2.86 0.76 -0.88
CA VAL A 38 1.78 0.45 -1.81
C VAL A 38 1.47 1.62 -2.74
N ARG A 39 0.94 1.31 -3.92
CA ARG A 39 0.27 2.27 -4.80
C ARG A 39 -1.23 2.22 -4.53
N VAL A 40 -1.85 3.38 -4.42
CA VAL A 40 -3.27 3.51 -4.11
C VAL A 40 -3.98 4.14 -5.31
N ALA A 41 -5.18 3.66 -5.62
CA ALA A 41 -6.02 4.27 -6.63
C ALA A 41 -6.53 5.62 -6.12
N ARG A 42 -6.48 6.63 -6.99
CA ARG A 42 -6.98 7.96 -6.66
C ARG A 42 -8.49 8.03 -6.67
#